data_AF-A0A7X3TZA5-F1
#
_entry.id   AF-A0A7X3TZA5-F1
#
_cell.length_a   1.000
_cell.length_b   1.000
_cell.length_c   1.000
_cell.angle_alpha   90.00
_cell.angle_beta   90.00
_cell.angle_gamma   90.00
#
_symmetry.space_group_name_H-M   'P 1'
#
loop_
_entity.id
_entity.type
_entity.pdbx_description
1 polymer ?
#
loop_
_entity_poly.entity_id
_entity_poly.type
_entity_poly.pdbx_seq_one_letter_code
_entity_poly.pdbx_strand_id
1 'polypeptide(L)' 'ADGSWVVENVGVEPDIEVDNDPQSVIAGRDPQLERAVEEVLRMIRENPKSLPARPAPPVKTP' A
#
# COMPACT_ATOMS: atom_id res chain seq x y z
N ALA A 1 6.27 16.86 -29.75
CA ALA A 1 5.28 16.02 -29.06
C ALA A 1 5.91 14.65 -28.98
N ASP A 2 6.67 14.42 -27.92
CA ASP A 2 7.70 13.39 -27.93
C ASP A 2 7.18 12.27 -27.02
N GLY A 3 6.12 11.62 -27.49
CA GLY A 3 5.39 10.57 -26.78
C GLY A 3 6.23 9.32 -26.63
N SER A 4 7.11 9.30 -25.64
CA SER A 4 7.85 8.13 -25.20
C SER A 4 7.03 7.43 -24.12
N TRP A 5 6.03 6.64 -24.54
CA TRP A 5 5.29 5.78 -23.63
C TRP A 5 6.13 4.52 -23.36
N VAL A 6 6.92 4.55 -22.28
CA VAL A 6 7.89 3.50 -21.88
C VAL A 6 7.20 2.16 -21.51
N VAL A 7 5.86 2.12 -21.44
CA VAL A 7 5.08 0.99 -20.91
C VAL A 7 4.59 0.03 -22.01
N GLU A 8 4.75 0.36 -23.30
CA GLU A 8 4.28 -0.53 -24.37
C GLU A 8 4.97 -1.90 -24.33
N ASN A 9 4.16 -2.96 -24.15
CA ASN A 9 4.57 -4.37 -24.11
C ASN A 9 5.48 -4.82 -22.94
N VAL A 10 5.79 -3.97 -21.96
CA VAL A 10 6.66 -4.34 -20.80
C VAL A 10 5.89 -4.38 -19.47
N GLY A 11 4.79 -3.61 -19.35
CA GLY A 11 4.08 -3.49 -18.07
C GLY A 11 4.86 -2.64 -17.06
N VAL A 12 4.53 -2.82 -15.77
CA VAL A 12 5.21 -2.13 -14.66
C VAL A 12 5.77 -3.20 -13.73
N GLU A 13 7.08 -3.15 -13.50
CA GLU A 13 7.76 -4.06 -12.57
C GLU A 13 7.31 -3.78 -11.13
N PRO A 14 6.95 -4.81 -10.34
CA PRO A 14 6.60 -4.60 -8.95
C PRO A 14 7.84 -4.31 -8.10
N ASP A 15 7.71 -3.43 -7.11
CA ASP A 15 8.77 -3.22 -6.11
C ASP A 15 9.02 -4.50 -5.27
N ILE A 16 7.97 -5.31 -5.12
CA ILE A 16 7.97 -6.56 -4.38
C ILE A 16 7.20 -7.59 -5.20
N GLU A 17 7.91 -8.57 -5.75
CA GLU A 17 7.30 -9.69 -6.47
C GLU A 17 6.63 -10.66 -5.47
N VAL A 18 5.37 -10.99 -5.72
CA VAL A 18 4.57 -11.92 -4.90
C VAL A 18 3.71 -12.77 -5.81
N ASP A 19 4.02 -14.06 -5.90
CA ASP A 19 3.25 -15.01 -6.68
C ASP A 19 1.98 -15.46 -5.95
N ASN A 20 0.87 -15.53 -6.69
CA ASN A 20 -0.33 -16.23 -6.24
C ASN A 20 -0.25 -17.69 -6.68
N ASP A 21 0.45 -18.53 -5.91
CA ASP A 21 0.53 -19.94 -6.25
C ASP A 21 -0.87 -20.61 -6.19
N PRO A 22 -1.18 -21.54 -7.11
CA PRO A 22 -2.51 -22.14 -7.18
C PRO A 22 -2.93 -22.86 -5.90
N GLN A 23 -1.99 -23.47 -5.17
CA GLN A 23 -2.30 -24.20 -3.94
C GLN A 23 -2.80 -23.24 -2.86
N SER A 24 -2.15 -22.09 -2.68
CA SER A 24 -2.56 -21.05 -1.74
C SER A 24 -3.93 -20.48 -2.09
N VAL A 25 -4.15 -20.13 -3.35
CA VAL A 25 -5.42 -19.54 -3.79
C VAL A 25 -6.57 -20.53 -3.64
N ILE A 26 -6.37 -21.80 -4.00
CA ILE A 26 -7.37 -22.87 -3.82
C ILE A 26 -7.67 -23.10 -2.32
N ALA A 27 -6.67 -22.95 -1.46
CA ALA A 27 -6.84 -22.99 0.00
C ALA A 27 -7.51 -21.73 0.57
N GLY A 28 -7.92 -20.77 -0.27
CA GLY A 28 -8.59 -19.53 0.14
C GLY A 28 -7.65 -18.46 0.72
N ARG A 29 -6.33 -18.61 0.54
CA ARG A 29 -5.34 -17.60 0.94
C ARG A 29 -5.14 -16.55 -0.14
N ASP A 30 -4.61 -15.41 0.28
CA ASP A 30 -4.21 -14.32 -0.61
C ASP A 30 -2.77 -13.88 -0.23
N PRO A 31 -1.74 -14.50 -0.84
CA PRO A 31 -0.35 -14.18 -0.56
C PRO A 31 0.00 -12.70 -0.76
N GLN A 32 -0.63 -12.04 -1.73
CA GLN A 32 -0.38 -10.62 -2.00
C GLN A 32 -0.94 -9.74 -0.88
N LEU A 33 -2.17 -9.98 -0.43
CA LEU A 33 -2.75 -9.24 0.67
C LEU A 33 -1.98 -9.47 1.98
N GLU A 34 -1.59 -10.73 2.23
CA GLU A 34 -0.77 -11.10 3.39
C GLU A 34 0.57 -10.34 3.39
N ARG A 35 1.29 -10.34 2.26
CA ARG A 35 2.55 -9.59 2.12
C ARG A 35 2.33 -8.08 2.25
N ALA A 36 1.26 -7.54 1.67
CA ALA A 36 0.96 -6.12 1.76
C ALA A 36 0.74 -5.67 3.22
N VAL A 37 0.01 -6.46 4.02
CA VAL A 37 -0.20 -6.16 5.45
C VAL A 37 1.11 -6.23 6.23
N GLU A 38 1.94 -7.24 5.96
CA GLU A 38 3.26 -7.36 6.60
C GLU A 38 4.13 -6.12 6.34
N GLU A 39 4.22 -5.69 5.07
CA GLU A 39 5.03 -4.54 4.67
C GLU A 39 4.51 -3.23 5.26
N VAL A 40 3.19 -3.02 5.25
CA VAL A 40 2.59 -1.82 5.86
C VAL A 40 2.90 -1.77 7.36
N LEU A 41 2.78 -2.90 8.08
CA LEU A 41 3.10 -2.96 9.50
C LEU A 41 4.60 -2.74 9.77
N ARG A 42 5.48 -3.26 8.92
CA ARG A 42 6.93 -3.00 8.98
C ARG A 42 7.22 -1.50 8.80
N MET A 43 6.68 -0.88 7.75
CA MET A 43 6.88 0.53 7.44
C MET A 43 6.37 1.46 8.55
N ILE A 44 5.25 1.12 9.19
CA ILE A 44 4.72 1.88 10.36
C ILE A 44 5.69 1.82 11.54
N ARG A 45 6.30 0.65 11.80
CA ARG A 45 7.28 0.51 12.89
C ARG A 45 8.59 1.26 12.59
N GLU A 46 9.04 1.23 11.35
CA GLU A 46 10.26 1.91 10.90
C GLU A 46 10.10 3.44 10.85
N ASN A 47 8.91 3.93 10.47
CA ASN A 47 8.61 5.35 10.35
C ASN A 47 7.22 5.68 10.94
N PRO A 48 7.10 5.71 12.28
CA PRO A 48 5.82 5.94 12.93
C PRO A 48 5.30 7.34 12.60
N LYS A 49 4.07 7.41 12.08
CA LYS A 49 3.41 8.68 11.76
C LYS A 49 2.77 9.28 13.02
N SER A 50 3.00 10.56 13.24
CA SER A 50 2.24 11.34 14.23
C SER A 50 0.90 11.77 13.65
N LEU A 51 -0.18 11.59 14.40
CA LEU A 51 -1.47 12.19 14.04
C LEU A 51 -1.40 13.71 14.22
N PRO A 52 -2.08 14.50 13.37
CA PRO A 52 -2.18 15.93 13.59
C PRO A 52 -2.85 16.22 14.93
N ALA A 53 -2.46 17.33 15.56
CA ALA A 53 -3.12 17.79 16.77
C ALA A 53 -4.61 18.01 16.49
N ARG A 54 -5.47 17.57 17.42
CA ARG A 54 -6.90 17.85 17.34
C ARG A 54 -7.11 19.37 17.33
N PRO A 55 -7.91 19.94 16.40
CA PRO A 55 -8.23 21.36 16.41
C PRO A 55 -8.88 21.79 17.73
N ALA A 56 -8.70 23.05 18.09
CA ALA A 56 -9.40 23.63 19.24
C ALA A 56 -10.93 23.51 19.05
N PRO A 57 -11.70 23.31 20.14
CA PRO A 57 -13.16 23.36 20.07
C PRO A 57 -13.65 24.70 19.48
N PRO A 58 -14.81 24.72 18.82
CA PRO A 58 -15.39 25.98 18.33
C PRO A 58 -15.67 26.93 19.50
N VAL A 59 -15.40 28.22 19.30
CA VAL A 59 -15.79 29.27 20.23
C VAL A 59 -17.31 29.38 20.19
N LYS A 60 -17.98 28.99 21.28
CA LYS A 60 -19.43 29.20 21.42
C LYS A 60 -19.66 30.66 21.83
N THR A 61 -20.26 31.47 20.95
CA THR A 61 -20.85 32.75 21.36
C THR A 61 -22.18 32.50 22.11
N PRO A 62 -22.53 33.30 23.14
CA PRO A 62 -23.82 33.22 23.81
C PRO A 62 -25.01 33.41 22.88
#